data_AF-A0A8B9JMK5-F1
#
_entry.id   AF-A0A8B9JMK5-F1
#
_cell.length_a   1.000
_cell.length_b   1.000
_cell.length_c   1.000
_cell.angle_alpha   90.00
_cell.angle_beta   90.00
_cell.angle_gamma   90.00
#
_symmetry.space_group_name_H-M   'P 1'
#
loop_
_entity.id
_entity.type
_entity.pdbx_description
1 polymer ?
#
loop_
_entity_poly.entity_id
_entity_poly.type
_entity_poly.pdbx_seq_one_letter_code
_entity_poly.pdbx_strand_id
1 'polypeptide(L)'
;LARESKYKLSNLPTRPTLLNDCIFTFADSTITIAALGRPLHLGRLYDCRNDSFITGVTLWDEEELNKDLRPMEKPNTEVHYSNSDSIQKKARLLNVSASLKASFLGGLVEVGGSAKYLNDQKSSTNQSRITMQYIQTTRREELTMKHLSKITYPQVFEDKNATHVVTGVDYGAQAFMVFDKMTSEEEDVKSVDGAVEAMVRKMFPVDGKASVNLSTEEKSLAENINCTFYGDFELEENPTTFAEAVQLYKKLPSFLKQDKSKAVPLKVTLYPLASLDSRAAKLERSVQESLLNKVESALDELTTVDMRCQDLLKNKTVNDFPDVKERLQTFLELYSDYKSLFKKELRRLLPAIRSGEENEQELVNILKIHQASPFRPKILKQWLESFQIEVDRLHDYIGELSSITSTVTSSERFTSILSKSTVDTVICFSFTSLKDEDPILASLPTIFDDFEKLPSQPKTPTDQIDGLRWFNNPEIIRSMNKNVLLFKNFCEANQNKPNTMFVIATIPDPSNPGTSIRRYEKCEMVDGSFHYIITLTGTYTHIHTQEHISIGGDKTSCQD
;
A
#
# COMPACT_ATOMS: atom_id res chain seq x y z
N LEU A 1 81.13 0.74 -44.74
CA LEU A 1 79.88 0.75 -43.95
C LEU A 1 78.80 1.38 -44.84
N ALA A 2 78.36 0.71 -45.91
CA ALA A 2 77.14 -0.12 -46.02
C ALA A 2 75.86 0.57 -45.51
N ARG A 3 74.68 0.58 -46.15
CA ARG A 3 74.11 0.32 -47.49
C ARG A 3 72.57 0.35 -47.26
N GLU A 4 71.80 0.76 -48.28
CA GLU A 4 70.39 0.36 -48.58
C GLU A 4 69.26 0.83 -47.61
N SER A 5 68.19 1.55 -47.99
CA SER A 5 67.20 1.55 -49.11
C SER A 5 65.97 0.66 -48.90
N LYS A 6 64.76 1.26 -48.95
CA LYS A 6 63.55 0.92 -49.78
C LYS A 6 62.22 1.30 -49.09
N TYR A 7 61.48 2.28 -49.61
CA TYR A 7 60.31 2.19 -50.55
C TYR A 7 59.04 1.61 -49.89
N LYS A 8 57.94 2.37 -49.63
CA LYS A 8 56.86 2.95 -50.48
C LYS A 8 55.75 1.95 -50.88
N LEU A 9 54.51 2.20 -50.44
CA LEU A 9 53.20 1.83 -51.02
C LEU A 9 52.12 2.51 -50.12
N SER A 10 51.29 3.52 -50.45
CA SER A 10 50.40 3.88 -51.58
C SER A 10 49.13 3.03 -51.75
N ASN A 11 47.97 3.69 -51.50
CA ASN A 11 46.65 3.61 -52.17
C ASN A 11 45.47 2.75 -51.60
N LEU A 12 44.46 3.48 -51.04
CA LEU A 12 42.97 3.37 -51.16
C LEU A 12 42.19 2.09 -50.72
N PRO A 13 40.87 2.14 -50.38
CA PRO A 13 39.95 3.27 -50.17
C PRO A 13 39.26 3.29 -48.78
N THR A 14 38.64 4.43 -48.45
CA THR A 14 37.68 4.63 -47.35
C THR A 14 36.49 3.67 -47.45
N ARG A 15 36.39 2.71 -46.54
CA ARG A 15 35.15 1.99 -46.21
C ARG A 15 34.50 2.68 -45.01
N PRO A 16 33.21 3.02 -45.03
CA PRO A 16 32.54 3.44 -43.81
C PRO A 16 32.56 2.25 -42.84
N THR A 17 33.10 2.47 -41.66
CA THR A 17 32.97 1.56 -40.53
C THR A 17 31.48 1.34 -40.26
N LEU A 18 30.98 0.16 -40.65
CA LEU A 18 29.71 -0.41 -40.21
C LEU A 18 29.80 -0.69 -38.70
N LEU A 19 29.72 0.39 -37.92
CA LEU A 19 29.80 0.35 -36.46
C LEU A 19 28.66 1.15 -35.84
N ASN A 20 27.51 1.19 -36.51
CA ASN A 20 26.30 1.87 -36.03
C ASN A 20 25.05 0.97 -35.89
N ASP A 21 25.11 -0.32 -36.19
CA ASP A 21 23.93 -1.21 -36.08
C ASP A 21 24.20 -2.45 -35.21
N CYS A 22 24.81 -2.25 -34.04
CA CYS A 22 24.73 -3.25 -32.96
C CYS A 22 24.05 -2.62 -31.74
N ILE A 23 22.81 -2.18 -31.94
CA ILE A 23 21.84 -2.25 -30.86
C ILE A 23 21.66 -3.75 -30.63
N PHE A 24 22.22 -4.29 -29.57
CA PHE A 24 21.80 -5.60 -29.06
C PHE A 24 20.32 -5.45 -28.72
N THR A 25 19.45 -5.81 -29.66
CA THR A 25 18.02 -5.93 -29.39
C THR A 25 17.87 -7.08 -28.40
N PHE A 26 17.33 -6.78 -27.21
CA PHE A 26 16.98 -7.77 -26.18
C PHE A 26 16.12 -8.94 -26.71
N ALA A 27 15.55 -8.79 -27.92
CA ALA A 27 14.73 -9.76 -28.63
C ALA A 27 15.38 -11.14 -28.87
N ASP A 28 16.72 -11.24 -28.90
CA ASP A 28 17.42 -12.48 -29.27
C ASP A 28 18.10 -13.19 -28.08
N SER A 29 17.89 -12.71 -26.85
CA SER A 29 18.52 -13.30 -25.67
C SER A 29 17.58 -14.22 -24.89
N THR A 30 18.05 -15.40 -24.52
CA THR A 30 17.41 -16.26 -23.53
C THR A 30 17.26 -15.50 -22.21
N ILE A 31 16.06 -15.50 -21.64
CA ILE A 31 15.78 -14.87 -20.35
C ILE A 31 15.35 -15.91 -19.31
N THR A 32 15.52 -15.59 -18.03
CA THR A 32 15.07 -16.46 -16.95
C THR A 32 14.14 -15.70 -16.01
N ILE A 33 12.99 -16.29 -15.69
CA ILE A 33 11.95 -15.66 -14.89
C ILE A 33 11.46 -16.57 -13.77
N ALA A 34 10.92 -15.97 -12.70
CA ALA A 34 10.23 -16.70 -11.65
C ALA A 34 8.87 -17.23 -12.15
N ALA A 35 8.54 -18.47 -11.81
CA ALA A 35 7.29 -19.09 -12.25
C ALA A 35 6.07 -18.55 -11.49
N LEU A 36 6.23 -18.22 -10.21
CA LEU A 36 5.20 -17.61 -9.35
C LEU A 36 3.90 -18.42 -9.25
N GLY A 37 4.01 -19.76 -9.21
CA GLY A 37 2.87 -20.66 -9.15
C GLY A 37 2.07 -20.77 -10.46
N ARG A 38 2.57 -20.19 -11.56
CA ARG A 38 1.98 -20.33 -12.89
C ARG A 38 2.39 -21.67 -13.52
N PRO A 39 1.52 -22.32 -14.31
CA PRO A 39 1.77 -23.63 -14.93
C PRO A 39 2.73 -23.52 -16.13
N LEU A 40 3.99 -23.17 -15.87
CA LEU A 40 5.04 -23.00 -16.86
C LEU A 40 5.89 -24.28 -16.94
N HIS A 41 5.52 -25.16 -17.87
CA HIS A 41 6.20 -26.42 -18.15
C HIS A 41 7.03 -26.32 -19.43
N LEU A 42 7.90 -27.30 -19.68
CA LEU A 42 8.67 -27.38 -20.92
C LEU A 42 7.76 -27.30 -22.16
N GLY A 43 8.24 -26.60 -23.18
CA GLY A 43 7.51 -26.41 -24.44
C GLY A 43 6.34 -25.45 -24.37
N ARG A 44 6.00 -24.92 -23.18
CA ARG A 44 4.93 -23.93 -23.02
C ARG A 44 5.33 -22.61 -23.68
N LEU A 45 4.42 -22.05 -24.47
CA LEU A 45 4.59 -20.75 -25.08
C LEU A 45 4.32 -19.63 -24.07
N TYR A 46 5.09 -18.55 -24.18
CA TYR A 46 5.04 -17.40 -23.29
C TYR A 46 5.12 -16.10 -24.09
N ASP A 47 4.36 -15.10 -23.68
CA ASP A 47 4.43 -13.76 -24.22
C ASP A 47 5.02 -12.79 -23.20
N CYS A 48 6.28 -12.41 -23.39
CA CYS A 48 6.99 -11.43 -22.57
C CYS A 48 6.41 -10.01 -22.66
N ARG A 49 5.54 -9.71 -23.62
CA ARG A 49 4.91 -8.39 -23.75
C ARG A 49 3.92 -8.15 -22.60
N ASN A 50 3.06 -9.14 -22.35
CA ASN A 50 2.02 -9.09 -21.31
C ASN A 50 2.30 -10.02 -20.11
N ASP A 51 3.41 -10.75 -20.11
CA ASP A 51 3.79 -11.74 -19.09
C ASP A 51 2.77 -12.88 -18.90
N SER A 52 2.17 -13.32 -20.01
CA SER A 52 1.18 -14.41 -20.04
C SER A 52 1.73 -15.70 -20.67
N PHE A 53 1.15 -16.84 -20.28
CA PHE A 53 1.40 -18.14 -20.91
C PHE A 53 0.24 -18.51 -21.82
N ILE A 54 0.53 -19.21 -22.92
CA ILE A 54 -0.48 -19.58 -23.92
C ILE A 54 -0.96 -21.01 -23.69
N THR A 55 -2.27 -21.21 -23.65
CA THR A 55 -2.94 -22.51 -23.52
C THR A 55 -3.33 -23.07 -24.89
N GLY A 56 -3.37 -24.39 -25.03
CA GLY A 56 -3.92 -25.08 -26.22
C GLY A 56 -3.04 -25.07 -27.49
N VAL A 57 -1.94 -24.32 -27.50
CA VAL A 57 -1.01 -24.23 -28.65
C VAL A 57 0.40 -24.68 -28.22
N THR A 58 1.03 -25.54 -29.03
CA THR A 58 2.38 -26.08 -28.77
C THR A 58 3.20 -26.13 -30.06
N LEU A 59 4.53 -26.08 -29.95
CA LEU A 59 5.45 -26.24 -31.09
C LEU A 59 5.72 -27.70 -31.44
N TRP A 60 5.58 -28.58 -30.45
CA TRP A 60 5.84 -30.01 -30.57
C TRP A 60 4.58 -30.78 -30.19
N ASP A 61 4.44 -31.98 -30.76
CA ASP A 61 3.57 -32.99 -30.19
C ASP A 61 4.15 -33.50 -28.85
N GLU A 62 3.28 -34.08 -28.02
CA GLU A 62 3.65 -34.51 -26.66
C GLU A 62 4.68 -35.65 -26.67
N GLU A 63 4.64 -36.53 -27.66
CA GLU A 63 5.58 -37.65 -27.78
C GLU A 63 7.00 -37.17 -28.09
N GLU A 64 7.16 -36.29 -29.09
CA GLU A 64 8.45 -35.70 -29.46
C GLU A 64 8.98 -34.75 -28.40
N LEU A 65 8.12 -34.03 -27.67
CA LEU A 65 8.54 -33.17 -26.57
C LEU A 65 9.13 -33.98 -25.40
N ASN A 66 8.54 -35.14 -25.10
CA ASN A 66 8.98 -35.98 -23.99
C ASN A 66 10.18 -36.89 -24.35
N LYS A 67 10.45 -37.06 -25.64
CA LYS A 67 11.55 -37.87 -26.15
C LYS A 67 12.90 -37.25 -25.81
N ASP A 68 13.86 -38.08 -25.39
CA ASP A 68 15.22 -37.63 -25.02
C ASP A 68 15.30 -36.62 -23.85
N LEU A 69 14.20 -36.32 -23.13
CA LEU A 69 14.26 -35.53 -21.90
C LEU A 69 15.02 -36.30 -20.81
N ARG A 70 15.99 -35.65 -20.19
CA ARG A 70 16.76 -36.20 -19.07
C ARG A 70 16.74 -35.20 -17.91
N PRO A 71 15.90 -35.44 -16.88
CA PRO A 71 15.92 -34.62 -15.69
C PRO A 71 17.27 -34.71 -14.98
N MET A 72 17.85 -33.56 -14.66
CA MET A 72 19.08 -33.46 -13.88
C MET A 72 18.74 -33.21 -12.42
N GLU A 73 19.13 -34.12 -11.53
CA GLU A 73 18.92 -33.94 -10.09
C GLU A 73 19.75 -32.76 -9.58
N LYS A 74 19.07 -31.84 -8.88
CA LYS A 74 19.64 -30.63 -8.25
C LYS A 74 18.98 -30.39 -6.88
N PRO A 75 19.14 -31.32 -5.91
CA PRO A 75 18.59 -31.14 -4.59
C PRO A 75 19.32 -30.00 -3.87
N ASN A 76 18.57 -29.01 -3.41
CA ASN A 76 19.10 -27.94 -2.55
C ASN A 76 18.01 -27.52 -1.56
N THR A 77 18.42 -27.01 -0.39
CA THR A 77 17.50 -26.46 0.60
C THR A 77 18.07 -25.16 1.14
N GLU A 78 17.26 -24.12 1.12
CA GLU A 78 17.62 -22.78 1.57
C GLU A 78 16.56 -22.24 2.53
N VAL A 79 17.00 -21.42 3.48
CA VAL A 79 16.11 -20.68 4.39
C VAL A 79 16.53 -19.22 4.41
N HIS A 80 15.59 -18.34 4.12
CA HIS A 80 15.79 -16.89 4.09
C HIS A 80 14.84 -16.20 5.07
N TYR A 81 15.21 -14.99 5.49
CA TYR A 81 14.43 -14.19 6.43
C TYR A 81 14.26 -12.75 5.94
N SER A 82 13.12 -12.15 6.26
CA SER A 82 12.85 -10.74 6.01
C SER A 82 12.03 -10.10 7.13
N ASN A 83 12.50 -8.96 7.62
CA ASN A 83 11.78 -8.05 8.50
C ASN A 83 11.10 -6.89 7.73
N SER A 84 11.24 -6.86 6.40
CA SER A 84 10.62 -5.84 5.56
C SER A 84 9.50 -6.47 4.73
N ASP A 85 8.38 -5.75 4.67
CA ASP A 85 7.19 -6.10 3.90
C ASP A 85 7.10 -5.33 2.55
N SER A 86 8.16 -4.58 2.20
CA SER A 86 8.20 -3.81 0.94
C SER A 86 8.11 -4.71 -0.29
N ILE A 87 7.48 -4.19 -1.35
CA ILE A 87 7.37 -4.89 -2.64
C ILE A 87 8.75 -5.35 -3.13
N GLN A 88 9.77 -4.49 -2.99
CA GLN A 88 11.13 -4.79 -3.42
C GLN A 88 11.70 -6.02 -2.71
N LYS A 89 11.51 -6.11 -1.39
CA LYS A 89 12.07 -7.20 -0.59
C LYS A 89 11.35 -8.51 -0.88
N LYS A 90 10.02 -8.49 -1.05
CA LYS A 90 9.24 -9.68 -1.46
C LYS A 90 9.65 -10.18 -2.83
N ALA A 91 9.78 -9.27 -3.81
CA ALA A 91 10.24 -9.58 -5.15
C ALA A 91 11.63 -10.23 -5.14
N ARG A 92 12.56 -9.74 -4.31
CA ARG A 92 13.90 -10.33 -4.16
C ARG A 92 13.87 -11.75 -3.59
N LEU A 93 13.07 -12.02 -2.55
CA LEU A 93 12.93 -13.37 -1.98
C LEU A 93 12.43 -14.37 -3.03
N LEU A 94 11.53 -13.92 -3.92
CA LEU A 94 10.97 -14.73 -4.99
C LEU A 94 11.78 -14.70 -6.29
N ASN A 95 12.95 -14.05 -6.31
CA ASN A 95 13.78 -13.86 -7.50
C ASN A 95 13.02 -13.27 -8.71
N VAL A 96 12.11 -12.33 -8.45
CA VAL A 96 11.32 -11.63 -9.46
C VAL A 96 12.13 -10.50 -10.08
N SER A 97 12.27 -10.51 -11.40
CA SER A 97 12.97 -9.45 -12.15
C SER A 97 12.19 -8.13 -12.13
N ALA A 98 12.87 -7.01 -12.40
CA ALA A 98 12.22 -5.70 -12.44
C ALA A 98 11.05 -5.65 -13.45
N SER A 99 11.22 -6.24 -14.64
CA SER A 99 10.17 -6.31 -15.66
C SER A 99 8.95 -7.10 -15.19
N LEU A 100 9.15 -8.31 -14.63
CA LEU A 100 8.06 -9.15 -14.15
C LEU A 100 7.37 -8.52 -12.93
N LYS A 101 8.14 -7.86 -12.05
CA LYS A 101 7.62 -7.10 -10.91
C LYS A 101 6.69 -5.97 -11.36
N ALA A 102 7.09 -5.21 -12.38
CA ALA A 102 6.24 -4.16 -12.94
C ALA A 102 4.93 -4.72 -13.52
N SER A 103 4.98 -5.88 -14.19
CA SER A 103 3.78 -6.56 -14.68
C SER A 103 2.87 -7.03 -13.56
N PHE A 104 3.43 -7.59 -12.50
CA PHE A 104 2.68 -7.94 -11.29
C PHE A 104 2.01 -6.70 -10.68
N LEU A 105 2.73 -5.59 -10.55
CA LEU A 105 2.21 -4.33 -10.00
C LEU A 105 1.10 -3.70 -10.86
N GLY A 106 1.19 -3.82 -12.19
CA GLY A 106 0.13 -3.48 -13.14
C GLY A 106 -1.01 -4.52 -13.20
N GLY A 107 -0.93 -5.59 -12.43
CA GLY A 107 -1.93 -6.66 -12.41
C GLY A 107 -2.06 -7.41 -13.74
N LEU A 108 -0.97 -7.54 -14.50
CA LEU A 108 -0.86 -8.41 -15.68
C LEU A 108 -0.57 -9.86 -15.30
N VAL A 109 -0.03 -10.08 -14.10
CA VAL A 109 0.40 -11.40 -13.62
C VAL A 109 -0.44 -11.82 -12.44
N GLU A 110 -1.13 -12.95 -12.59
CA GLU A 110 -1.74 -13.66 -11.47
C GLU A 110 -0.73 -14.63 -10.86
N VAL A 111 -0.72 -14.71 -9.52
CA VAL A 111 0.24 -15.51 -8.75
C VAL A 111 -0.48 -16.65 -8.02
N GLY A 112 0.16 -17.82 -8.00
CA GLY A 112 -0.36 -19.03 -7.37
C GLY A 112 0.54 -19.52 -6.23
N GLY A 113 0.03 -20.51 -5.48
CA GLY A 113 0.79 -21.21 -4.43
C GLY A 113 1.48 -20.27 -3.44
N SER A 114 2.77 -20.52 -3.21
CA SER A 114 3.64 -19.71 -2.35
C SER A 114 3.76 -18.24 -2.78
N ALA A 115 3.66 -17.95 -4.08
CA ALA A 115 3.81 -16.60 -4.61
C ALA A 115 2.63 -15.68 -4.26
N LYS A 116 1.52 -16.22 -3.73
CA LYS A 116 0.45 -15.41 -3.12
C LYS A 116 0.96 -14.51 -1.98
N TYR A 117 2.10 -14.84 -1.38
CA TYR A 117 2.83 -13.96 -0.45
C TYR A 117 3.11 -12.55 -1.02
N LEU A 118 3.22 -12.38 -2.36
CA LEU A 118 3.37 -11.06 -2.97
C LEU A 118 2.15 -10.14 -2.76
N ASN A 119 0.96 -10.71 -2.60
CA ASN A 119 -0.28 -9.98 -2.36
C ASN A 119 -0.53 -9.71 -0.88
N ASP A 120 0.13 -10.47 0.01
CA ASP A 120 0.07 -10.23 1.45
C ASP A 120 0.65 -8.85 1.77
N GLN A 121 0.07 -8.13 2.72
CA GLN A 121 0.57 -6.83 3.18
C GLN A 121 0.28 -6.69 4.67
N LYS A 122 1.10 -5.91 5.37
CA LYS A 122 0.80 -5.52 6.75
C LYS A 122 -0.54 -4.79 6.79
N SER A 123 -1.32 -5.05 7.84
CA SER A 123 -2.65 -4.46 8.02
C SER A 123 -2.65 -3.24 8.94
N SER A 124 -1.51 -2.96 9.59
CA SER A 124 -1.36 -1.90 10.60
C SER A 124 0.09 -1.45 10.70
N THR A 125 0.32 -0.18 11.03
CA THR A 125 1.65 0.35 11.38
C THR A 125 2.15 -0.18 12.72
N ASN A 126 1.25 -0.66 13.57
CA ASN A 126 1.53 -1.22 14.90
C ASN A 126 1.68 -2.76 14.85
N GLN A 127 2.19 -3.25 13.72
CA GLN A 127 2.36 -4.68 13.47
C GLN A 127 3.85 -4.99 13.27
N SER A 128 4.41 -5.77 14.20
CA SER A 128 5.70 -6.42 14.03
C SER A 128 5.54 -7.63 13.12
N ARG A 129 6.43 -7.76 12.13
CA ARG A 129 6.38 -8.84 11.14
C ARG A 129 7.76 -9.36 10.81
N ILE A 130 7.90 -10.67 10.82
CA ILE A 130 9.00 -11.37 10.19
C ILE A 130 8.49 -12.49 9.30
N THR A 131 9.05 -12.59 8.11
CA THR A 131 8.78 -13.68 7.18
C THR A 131 9.98 -14.61 7.12
N MET A 132 9.73 -15.90 7.27
CA MET A 132 10.69 -16.96 6.96
C MET A 132 10.29 -17.61 5.64
N GLN A 133 11.24 -17.73 4.72
CA GLN A 133 11.08 -18.43 3.45
C GLN A 133 11.88 -19.73 3.50
N TYR A 134 11.22 -20.85 3.23
CA TYR A 134 11.82 -22.15 2.99
C TYR A 134 11.78 -22.45 1.49
N ILE A 135 12.91 -22.86 0.90
CA ILE A 135 12.99 -23.27 -0.51
C ILE A 135 13.62 -24.65 -0.58
N GLN A 136 13.01 -25.57 -1.33
CA GLN A 136 13.57 -26.86 -1.66
C GLN A 136 13.56 -27.08 -3.17
N THR A 137 14.73 -27.08 -3.81
CA THR A 137 14.87 -27.45 -5.23
C THR A 137 15.10 -28.95 -5.36
N THR A 138 14.68 -29.55 -6.47
CA THR A 138 14.75 -31.01 -6.66
C THR A 138 15.48 -31.39 -7.94
N ARG A 139 15.06 -30.83 -9.07
CA ARG A 139 15.56 -31.20 -10.40
C ARG A 139 15.46 -30.03 -11.36
N ARG A 140 16.19 -30.15 -12.46
CA ARG A 140 16.09 -29.28 -13.62
C ARG A 140 15.80 -30.11 -14.85
N GLU A 141 14.86 -29.66 -15.65
CA GLU A 141 14.54 -30.24 -16.96
C GLU A 141 14.85 -29.20 -18.04
N GLU A 142 15.46 -29.61 -19.14
CA GLU A 142 15.83 -28.72 -20.25
C GLU A 142 15.62 -29.42 -21.60
N LEU A 143 15.16 -28.64 -22.59
CA LEU A 143 15.10 -29.08 -23.98
C LEU A 143 16.51 -29.21 -24.56
N THR A 144 16.71 -30.27 -25.33
CA THR A 144 17.98 -30.50 -26.05
C THR A 144 17.96 -29.85 -27.42
N MET A 145 19.14 -29.69 -28.05
CA MET A 145 19.25 -29.16 -29.42
C MET A 145 18.44 -29.94 -30.45
N LYS A 146 18.17 -31.24 -30.22
CA LYS A 146 17.31 -32.05 -31.10
C LYS A 146 15.89 -31.49 -31.17
N HIS A 147 15.32 -31.09 -30.03
CA HIS A 147 14.00 -30.48 -29.96
C HIS A 147 13.96 -29.16 -30.75
N LEU A 148 14.97 -28.31 -30.55
CA LEU A 148 15.03 -27.01 -31.23
C LEU A 148 15.24 -27.14 -32.76
N SER A 149 15.81 -28.27 -33.22
CA SER A 149 16.02 -28.53 -34.66
C SER A 149 14.81 -29.10 -35.39
N LYS A 150 13.83 -29.68 -34.68
CA LYS A 150 12.66 -30.34 -35.27
C LYS A 150 11.38 -29.86 -34.58
N ILE A 151 10.66 -28.95 -35.24
CA ILE A 151 9.40 -28.38 -34.77
C ILE A 151 8.24 -29.07 -35.50
N THR A 152 7.25 -29.59 -34.77
CA THR A 152 6.08 -30.31 -35.34
C THR A 152 5.06 -29.33 -35.94
N TYR A 153 4.84 -28.19 -35.28
CA TYR A 153 3.80 -27.22 -35.65
C TYR A 153 4.38 -25.81 -35.94
N PRO A 154 5.06 -25.61 -37.08
CA PRO A 154 5.69 -24.33 -37.41
C PRO A 154 4.69 -23.19 -37.66
N GLN A 155 3.42 -23.48 -37.94
CA GLN A 155 2.37 -22.46 -38.14
C GLN A 155 2.19 -21.55 -36.92
N VAL A 156 2.54 -22.02 -35.72
CA VAL A 156 2.46 -21.27 -34.46
C VAL A 156 3.27 -19.97 -34.50
N PHE A 157 4.35 -19.91 -35.30
CA PHE A 157 5.13 -18.69 -35.45
C PHE A 157 4.35 -17.56 -36.13
N GLU A 158 3.37 -17.88 -36.97
CA GLU A 158 2.56 -16.90 -37.71
C GLU A 158 1.43 -16.31 -36.86
N ASP A 159 1.01 -17.01 -35.79
CA ASP A 159 -0.06 -16.58 -34.88
C ASP A 159 0.32 -15.32 -34.09
N LYS A 160 1.63 -15.06 -33.90
CA LYS A 160 2.17 -13.88 -33.17
C LYS A 160 1.64 -13.67 -31.75
N ASN A 161 1.05 -14.73 -31.17
CA ASN A 161 0.48 -14.72 -29.82
C ASN A 161 1.53 -14.96 -28.72
N ALA A 162 2.72 -15.46 -29.07
CA ALA A 162 3.81 -15.71 -28.15
C ALA A 162 5.12 -15.12 -28.69
N THR A 163 6.03 -14.78 -27.79
CA THR A 163 7.37 -14.28 -28.13
C THR A 163 8.47 -15.28 -27.75
N HIS A 164 8.20 -16.14 -26.77
CA HIS A 164 9.16 -17.10 -26.23
C HIS A 164 8.53 -18.48 -26.01
N VAL A 165 9.39 -19.49 -25.83
CA VAL A 165 9.02 -20.83 -25.38
C VAL A 165 9.86 -21.24 -24.18
N VAL A 166 9.26 -21.96 -23.23
CA VAL A 166 9.96 -22.52 -22.07
C VAL A 166 10.87 -23.66 -22.52
N THR A 167 12.17 -23.46 -22.39
CA THR A 167 13.19 -24.47 -22.74
C THR A 167 13.89 -25.07 -21.53
N GLY A 168 13.69 -24.50 -20.34
CA GLY A 168 14.24 -25.04 -19.10
C GLY A 168 13.37 -24.72 -17.90
N VAL A 169 13.29 -25.65 -16.95
CA VAL A 169 12.49 -25.51 -15.73
C VAL A 169 13.27 -26.04 -14.54
N ASP A 170 13.44 -25.21 -13.50
CA ASP A 170 13.91 -25.64 -12.18
C ASP A 170 12.69 -25.96 -11.31
N TYR A 171 12.56 -27.22 -10.88
CA TYR A 171 11.45 -27.72 -10.08
C TYR A 171 11.80 -27.79 -8.60
N GLY A 172 10.79 -27.52 -7.76
CA GLY A 172 10.90 -27.64 -6.32
C GLY A 172 9.59 -27.26 -5.64
N ALA A 173 9.69 -26.80 -4.41
CA ALA A 173 8.59 -26.16 -3.68
C ALA A 173 9.19 -25.13 -2.74
N GLN A 174 8.43 -24.08 -2.46
CA GLN A 174 8.80 -23.12 -1.43
C GLN A 174 7.60 -22.80 -0.54
N ALA A 175 7.88 -22.25 0.63
CA ALA A 175 6.88 -21.80 1.58
C ALA A 175 7.33 -20.53 2.27
N PHE A 176 6.37 -19.65 2.56
CA PHE A 176 6.51 -18.48 3.40
C PHE A 176 5.68 -18.70 4.66
N MET A 177 6.33 -18.55 5.81
CA MET A 177 5.67 -18.42 7.11
C MET A 177 5.81 -16.97 7.53
N VAL A 178 4.69 -16.26 7.55
CA VAL A 178 4.61 -14.85 7.96
C VAL A 178 4.18 -14.81 9.42
N PHE A 179 5.08 -14.36 10.29
CA PHE A 179 4.85 -14.24 11.72
C PHE A 179 4.50 -12.80 12.07
N ASP A 180 3.31 -12.60 12.60
CA ASP A 180 2.76 -11.30 12.94
C ASP A 180 2.45 -11.19 14.43
N LYS A 181 2.92 -10.10 15.04
CA LYS A 181 2.53 -9.68 16.39
C LYS A 181 2.01 -8.25 16.35
N MET A 182 0.78 -8.05 16.83
CA MET A 182 0.26 -6.72 17.08
C MET A 182 0.93 -6.13 18.32
N THR A 183 1.36 -4.87 18.24
CA THR A 183 1.94 -4.16 19.38
C THR A 183 0.87 -3.42 20.16
N SER A 184 1.02 -3.35 21.48
CA SER A 184 0.22 -2.47 22.31
C SER A 184 0.71 -1.02 22.22
N GLU A 185 -0.05 -0.08 22.77
CA GLU A 185 0.33 1.35 22.81
C GLU A 185 1.60 1.62 23.64
N GLU A 186 1.93 0.72 24.57
CA GLU A 186 3.09 0.81 25.47
C GLU A 186 4.36 0.18 24.85
N GLU A 187 4.20 -0.59 23.78
CA GLU A 187 5.29 -1.32 23.14
C GLU A 187 5.93 -0.52 22.01
N ASP A 188 7.26 -0.41 22.03
CA ASP A 188 8.02 0.08 20.88
C ASP A 188 8.12 -1.01 19.80
N VAL A 189 7.58 -0.73 18.61
CA VAL A 189 7.55 -1.67 17.48
C VAL A 189 8.95 -2.19 17.13
N LYS A 190 9.99 -1.34 17.20
CA LYS A 190 11.36 -1.77 16.85
C LYS A 190 11.94 -2.75 17.86
N SER A 191 11.67 -2.54 19.15
CA SER A 191 12.03 -3.48 20.20
C SER A 191 11.34 -4.83 19.99
N VAL A 192 10.04 -4.81 19.68
CA VAL A 192 9.27 -6.03 19.39
C VAL A 192 9.81 -6.74 18.15
N ASP A 193 10.12 -6.00 17.07
CA ASP A 193 10.72 -6.56 15.86
C ASP A 193 12.00 -7.34 16.16
N GLY A 194 12.89 -6.77 16.99
CA GLY A 194 14.14 -7.45 17.38
C GLY A 194 13.91 -8.73 18.17
N ALA A 195 12.95 -8.74 19.09
CA ALA A 195 12.61 -9.90 19.90
C ALA A 195 11.98 -11.03 19.07
N VAL A 196 11.02 -10.70 18.21
CA VAL A 196 10.35 -11.65 17.32
C VAL A 196 11.35 -12.24 16.32
N GLU A 197 12.23 -11.42 15.75
CA GLU A 197 13.27 -11.87 14.81
C GLU A 197 14.23 -12.86 15.47
N ALA A 198 14.74 -12.54 16.66
CA ALA A 198 15.66 -13.42 17.38
C ALA A 198 15.04 -14.79 17.66
N MET A 199 13.78 -14.81 18.09
CA MET A 199 13.05 -16.04 18.40
C MET A 199 12.80 -16.89 17.14
N VAL A 200 12.35 -16.28 16.05
CA VAL A 200 12.12 -16.98 14.77
C VAL A 200 13.43 -17.59 14.25
N ARG A 201 14.53 -16.82 14.22
CA ARG A 201 15.83 -17.35 13.77
C ARG A 201 16.35 -18.51 14.63
N LYS A 202 16.10 -18.47 15.94
CA LYS A 202 16.47 -19.53 16.89
C LYS A 202 15.72 -20.85 16.63
N MET A 203 14.45 -20.77 16.21
CA MET A 203 13.58 -21.93 15.99
C MET A 203 13.66 -22.51 14.57
N PHE A 204 14.04 -21.70 13.57
CA PHE A 204 14.10 -22.10 12.15
C PHE A 204 15.53 -22.06 11.56
N PRO A 205 16.58 -22.54 12.25
CA PRO A 205 17.96 -22.23 11.87
C PRO A 205 18.33 -22.75 10.48
N VAL A 206 19.18 -21.97 9.81
CA VAL A 206 19.69 -22.24 8.46
C VAL A 206 20.44 -23.58 8.40
N ASP A 207 21.15 -23.95 9.48
CA ASP A 207 21.94 -25.20 9.57
C ASP A 207 21.12 -26.43 10.04
N GLY A 208 19.78 -26.33 10.08
CA GLY A 208 18.89 -27.49 10.24
C GLY A 208 18.79 -28.09 11.65
N LYS A 209 19.50 -27.57 12.66
CA LYS A 209 19.36 -27.99 14.07
C LYS A 209 18.61 -26.96 14.89
N ALA A 210 17.27 -27.02 14.86
CA ALA A 210 16.41 -26.19 15.68
C ALA A 210 16.77 -26.32 17.18
N SER A 211 16.95 -25.18 17.85
CA SER A 211 16.99 -25.12 19.30
C SER A 211 15.60 -25.50 19.84
N VAL A 212 15.53 -26.41 20.81
CA VAL A 212 14.25 -26.89 21.37
C VAL A 212 13.81 -26.08 22.59
N ASN A 213 14.67 -25.20 23.12
CA ASN A 213 14.44 -24.54 24.40
C ASN A 213 14.19 -23.03 24.24
N LEU A 214 12.92 -22.66 24.28
CA LEU A 214 12.48 -21.28 24.50
C LEU A 214 12.48 -20.95 26.00
N SER A 215 12.92 -19.74 26.36
CA SER A 215 12.75 -19.18 27.71
C SER A 215 11.28 -18.96 28.04
N THR A 216 10.98 -18.66 29.31
CA THR A 216 9.59 -18.36 29.72
C THR A 216 9.04 -17.12 29.00
N GLU A 217 9.88 -16.10 28.82
CA GLU A 217 9.54 -14.86 28.11
C GLU A 217 9.30 -15.12 26.62
N GLU A 218 10.16 -15.91 25.98
CA GLU A 218 9.99 -16.30 24.56
C GLU A 218 8.72 -17.14 24.34
N LYS A 219 8.32 -17.97 25.31
CA LYS A 219 7.06 -18.71 25.23
C LYS A 219 5.85 -17.78 25.25
N SER A 220 5.83 -16.81 26.18
CA SER A 220 4.77 -15.81 26.24
C SER A 220 4.72 -14.94 24.97
N LEU A 221 5.88 -14.62 24.39
CA LEU A 221 5.95 -13.94 23.10
C LEU A 221 5.35 -14.79 21.97
N ALA A 222 5.68 -16.09 21.91
CA ALA A 222 5.20 -17.02 20.91
C ALA A 222 3.67 -17.23 20.93
N GLU A 223 3.05 -17.15 22.10
CA GLU A 223 1.58 -17.24 22.25
C GLU A 223 0.83 -16.06 21.60
N ASN A 224 1.51 -14.91 21.45
CA ASN A 224 0.95 -13.70 20.85
C ASN A 224 1.37 -13.49 19.39
N ILE A 225 1.96 -14.51 18.75
CA ILE A 225 2.36 -14.48 17.35
C ILE A 225 1.42 -15.35 16.52
N ASN A 226 0.78 -14.71 15.56
CA ASN A 226 0.01 -15.38 14.53
C ASN A 226 0.93 -15.80 13.38
N CYS A 227 0.66 -16.96 12.78
CA CYS A 227 1.33 -17.43 11.59
C CYS A 227 0.37 -17.42 10.41
N THR A 228 0.78 -16.84 9.28
CA THR A 228 0.10 -16.98 8.00
C THR A 228 1.01 -17.76 7.04
N PHE A 229 0.48 -18.83 6.44
CA PHE A 229 1.23 -19.72 5.57
C PHE A 229 0.88 -19.54 4.10
N TYR A 230 1.92 -19.40 3.27
CA TYR A 230 1.81 -19.42 1.81
C TYR A 230 2.82 -20.44 1.26
N GLY A 231 2.37 -21.57 0.72
CA GLY A 231 3.28 -22.61 0.26
C GLY A 231 2.79 -23.42 -0.94
N ASP A 232 3.73 -24.10 -1.57
CA ASP A 232 3.47 -25.03 -2.68
C ASP A 232 3.28 -26.49 -2.20
N PHE A 233 3.01 -26.66 -0.91
CA PHE A 233 2.83 -27.97 -0.27
C PHE A 233 1.35 -28.23 -0.06
N GLU A 234 0.93 -29.46 -0.35
CA GLU A 234 -0.41 -29.94 -0.03
C GLU A 234 -0.45 -30.32 1.46
N LEU A 235 -1.16 -29.53 2.26
CA LEU A 235 -1.31 -29.71 3.70
C LEU A 235 -2.78 -30.01 4.03
N GLU A 236 -3.01 -30.86 5.04
CA GLU A 236 -4.34 -31.07 5.59
C GLU A 236 -4.86 -29.80 6.28
N GLU A 237 -3.98 -29.16 7.07
CA GLU A 237 -4.26 -27.91 7.79
C GLU A 237 -3.06 -26.97 7.69
N ASN A 238 -3.33 -25.68 7.49
CA ASN A 238 -2.31 -24.64 7.47
C ASN A 238 -1.99 -24.20 8.90
N PRO A 239 -0.71 -23.91 9.23
CA PRO A 239 -0.35 -23.45 10.55
C PRO A 239 -0.88 -22.02 10.77
N THR A 240 -1.50 -21.81 11.91
CA THR A 240 -2.03 -20.52 12.37
C THR A 240 -1.27 -19.98 13.58
N THR A 241 -0.54 -20.85 14.29
CA THR A 241 0.26 -20.50 15.46
C THR A 241 1.75 -20.69 15.24
N PHE A 242 2.57 -20.03 16.07
CA PHE A 242 4.02 -20.23 16.05
C PHE A 242 4.42 -21.69 16.29
N ALA A 243 3.74 -22.37 17.22
CA ALA A 243 4.03 -23.77 17.55
C ALA A 243 3.74 -24.73 16.39
N GLU A 244 2.60 -24.56 15.71
CA GLU A 244 2.26 -25.32 14.49
C GLU A 244 3.28 -25.08 13.37
N ALA A 245 3.72 -23.83 13.19
CA ALA A 245 4.73 -23.49 12.19
C ALA A 245 6.06 -24.25 12.43
N VAL A 246 6.51 -24.34 13.69
CA VAL A 246 7.70 -25.12 14.08
C VAL A 246 7.51 -26.61 13.78
N GLN A 247 6.33 -27.16 14.02
CA GLN A 247 6.04 -28.56 13.69
C GLN A 247 6.03 -28.80 12.18
N LEU A 248 5.42 -27.90 11.41
CA LEU A 248 5.40 -27.99 9.96
C LEU A 248 6.81 -27.90 9.36
N TYR A 249 7.64 -26.97 9.83
CA TYR A 249 9.01 -26.81 9.35
C TYR A 249 9.83 -28.11 9.44
N LYS A 250 9.66 -28.88 10.52
CA LYS A 250 10.31 -30.19 10.69
C LYS A 250 9.85 -31.23 9.67
N LYS A 251 8.63 -31.11 9.15
CA LYS A 251 8.02 -32.00 8.15
C LYS A 251 8.30 -31.55 6.71
N LEU A 252 8.58 -30.26 6.46
CA LEU A 252 8.78 -29.73 5.09
C LEU A 252 9.75 -30.56 4.22
N PRO A 253 10.95 -30.95 4.72
CA PRO A 253 11.89 -31.71 3.91
C PRO A 253 11.38 -33.09 3.47
N SER A 254 10.39 -33.69 4.14
CA SER A 254 9.88 -35.01 3.79
C SER A 254 8.92 -35.02 2.61
N PHE A 255 8.19 -33.93 2.36
CA PHE A 255 7.14 -33.90 1.33
C PHE A 255 7.68 -34.19 -0.07
N LEU A 256 8.71 -33.45 -0.52
CA LEU A 256 9.32 -33.69 -1.84
C LEU A 256 10.26 -34.90 -1.89
N LYS A 257 10.67 -35.43 -0.73
CA LYS A 257 11.44 -36.69 -0.67
C LYS A 257 10.55 -37.91 -0.93
N GLN A 258 9.32 -37.88 -0.43
CA GLN A 258 8.35 -38.96 -0.61
C GLN A 258 7.79 -38.98 -2.04
N ASP A 259 7.49 -37.80 -2.60
CA ASP A 259 6.94 -37.69 -3.94
C ASP A 259 7.50 -36.48 -4.68
N LYS A 260 8.50 -36.75 -5.55
CA LYS A 260 9.10 -35.72 -6.42
C LYS A 260 8.14 -35.22 -7.50
N SER A 261 7.04 -35.94 -7.80
CA SER A 261 6.08 -35.52 -8.83
C SER A 261 5.29 -34.28 -8.39
N LYS A 262 5.18 -34.03 -7.08
CA LYS A 262 4.53 -32.85 -6.50
C LYS A 262 5.35 -31.56 -6.59
N ALA A 263 6.58 -31.63 -7.11
CA ALA A 263 7.39 -30.43 -7.30
C ALA A 263 6.79 -29.52 -8.40
N VAL A 264 6.67 -28.24 -8.10
CA VAL A 264 6.16 -27.20 -9.01
C VAL A 264 7.32 -26.44 -9.68
N PRO A 265 7.10 -25.79 -10.83
CA PRO A 265 8.07 -24.86 -11.41
C PRO A 265 8.38 -23.72 -10.44
N LEU A 266 9.65 -23.51 -10.11
CA LEU A 266 10.11 -22.34 -9.34
C LEU A 266 10.63 -21.23 -10.26
N LYS A 267 11.41 -21.64 -11.27
CA LYS A 267 12.11 -20.76 -12.21
C LYS A 267 12.10 -21.39 -13.60
N VAL A 268 11.90 -20.58 -14.63
CA VAL A 268 11.87 -21.04 -16.02
C VAL A 268 12.79 -20.22 -16.92
N THR A 269 13.41 -20.93 -17.86
CA THR A 269 14.24 -20.38 -18.93
C THR A 269 13.39 -20.26 -20.18
N LEU A 270 13.32 -19.05 -20.73
CA LEU A 270 12.55 -18.69 -21.91
C LEU A 270 13.50 -18.45 -23.08
N TYR A 271 13.28 -19.17 -24.18
CA TYR A 271 14.02 -19.01 -25.41
C TYR A 271 13.18 -18.23 -26.44
N PRO A 272 13.75 -17.20 -27.09
CA PRO A 272 13.03 -16.39 -28.06
C PRO A 272 12.61 -17.21 -29.29
N LEU A 273 11.34 -17.13 -29.66
CA LEU A 273 10.82 -17.81 -30.85
C LEU A 273 11.43 -17.25 -32.14
N ALA A 274 11.76 -15.96 -32.13
CA ALA A 274 12.42 -15.29 -33.25
C ALA A 274 13.80 -15.86 -33.61
N SER A 275 14.47 -16.52 -32.66
CA SER A 275 15.72 -17.25 -32.92
C SER A 275 15.50 -18.62 -33.56
N LEU A 276 14.28 -19.16 -33.50
CA LEU A 276 13.88 -20.37 -34.21
C LEU A 276 13.32 -20.05 -35.60
N ASP A 277 12.47 -19.02 -35.68
CA ASP A 277 11.87 -18.56 -36.93
C ASP A 277 11.65 -17.04 -36.91
N SER A 278 12.21 -16.35 -37.90
CA SER A 278 12.13 -14.89 -38.02
C SER A 278 10.72 -14.32 -38.15
N ARG A 279 9.72 -15.14 -38.49
CA ARG A 279 8.30 -14.73 -38.59
C ARG A 279 7.64 -14.54 -37.22
N ALA A 280 8.21 -15.13 -36.17
CA ALA A 280 7.65 -15.09 -34.82
C ALA A 280 7.60 -13.66 -34.26
N ALA A 281 6.66 -13.42 -33.33
CA ALA A 281 6.61 -12.16 -32.60
C ALA A 281 7.83 -11.97 -31.70
N LYS A 282 8.21 -10.71 -31.46
CA LYS A 282 9.39 -10.33 -30.69
C LYS A 282 9.01 -9.46 -29.50
N LEU A 283 9.89 -9.46 -28.50
CA LEU A 283 9.94 -8.40 -27.51
C LEU A 283 10.70 -7.22 -28.12
N GLU A 284 9.98 -6.22 -28.63
CA GLU A 284 10.56 -5.12 -29.40
C GLU A 284 11.35 -4.14 -28.52
N ARG A 285 10.87 -3.90 -27.29
CA ARG A 285 11.51 -2.99 -26.33
C ARG A 285 11.53 -3.57 -24.93
N SER A 286 12.61 -3.28 -24.20
CA SER A 286 12.65 -3.41 -22.75
C SER A 286 12.41 -2.05 -22.11
N VAL A 287 11.78 -2.05 -20.93
CA VAL A 287 11.63 -0.84 -20.11
C VAL A 287 12.85 -0.73 -19.21
N GLN A 288 13.41 0.48 -19.08
CA GLN A 288 14.57 0.73 -18.25
C GLN A 288 14.27 0.41 -16.80
N GLU A 289 15.17 -0.33 -16.16
CA GLU A 289 15.01 -0.72 -14.75
C GLU A 289 14.89 0.49 -13.82
N SER A 290 15.60 1.58 -14.13
CA SER A 290 15.51 2.84 -13.37
C SER A 290 14.10 3.43 -13.39
N LEU A 291 13.36 3.28 -14.49
CA LEU A 291 11.98 3.73 -14.63
C LEU A 291 11.02 2.79 -13.91
N LEU A 292 11.23 1.48 -14.04
CA LEU A 292 10.44 0.47 -13.31
C LEU A 292 10.57 0.62 -11.79
N ASN A 293 11.76 0.97 -11.29
CA ASN A 293 11.99 1.25 -9.87
C ASN A 293 11.24 2.51 -9.40
N LYS A 294 11.02 3.52 -10.27
CA LYS A 294 10.19 4.68 -9.94
C LYS A 294 8.70 4.32 -9.86
N VAL A 295 8.23 3.45 -10.76
CA VAL A 295 6.87 2.91 -10.72
C VAL A 295 6.63 2.11 -9.43
N GLU A 296 7.59 1.27 -9.07
CA GLU A 296 7.58 0.55 -7.79
C GLU A 296 7.51 1.51 -6.60
N SER A 297 8.39 2.51 -6.54
CA SER A 297 8.41 3.50 -5.44
C SER A 297 7.05 4.19 -5.29
N ALA A 298 6.46 4.64 -6.39
CA ALA A 298 5.14 5.28 -6.38
C ALA A 298 4.05 4.36 -5.81
N LEU A 299 4.07 3.07 -6.15
CA LEU A 299 3.07 2.10 -5.65
C LEU A 299 3.32 1.65 -4.20
N ASP A 300 4.58 1.56 -3.77
CA ASP A 300 4.96 1.23 -2.39
C ASP A 300 4.60 2.40 -1.45
N GLU A 301 4.84 3.64 -1.88
CA GLU A 301 4.43 4.87 -1.20
C GLU A 301 2.92 4.94 -1.04
N LEU A 302 2.17 4.66 -2.11
CA LEU A 302 0.71 4.55 -2.05
C LEU A 302 0.32 3.50 -0.99
N THR A 303 0.91 2.31 -1.00
CA THR A 303 0.55 1.23 -0.05
C THR A 303 0.73 1.60 1.42
N THR A 304 1.73 2.43 1.76
CA THR A 304 1.94 2.88 3.15
C THR A 304 0.75 3.70 3.70
N VAL A 305 0.03 4.41 2.82
CA VAL A 305 -1.16 5.20 3.17
C VAL A 305 -2.32 4.30 3.60
N ASP A 306 -2.49 3.14 2.94
CA ASP A 306 -3.55 2.19 3.26
C ASP A 306 -3.49 1.75 4.72
N MET A 307 -2.30 1.32 5.17
CA MET A 307 -2.09 0.84 6.54
C MET A 307 -2.49 1.89 7.59
N ARG A 308 -2.03 3.13 7.41
CA ARG A 308 -2.30 4.22 8.35
C ARG A 308 -3.78 4.59 8.37
N CYS A 309 -4.46 4.56 7.23
CA CYS A 309 -5.91 4.78 7.19
C CYS A 309 -6.69 3.66 7.86
N GLN A 310 -6.26 2.40 7.71
CA GLN A 310 -6.88 1.26 8.40
C GLN A 310 -6.74 1.37 9.93
N ASP A 311 -5.61 1.87 10.42
CA ASP A 311 -5.41 2.15 11.85
C ASP A 311 -6.34 3.28 12.33
N LEU A 312 -6.45 4.36 11.56
CA LEU A 312 -7.38 5.46 11.85
C LEU A 312 -8.84 5.01 11.84
N LEU A 313 -9.25 4.10 10.95
CA LEU A 313 -10.62 3.56 10.92
C LEU A 313 -10.95 2.72 12.16
N LYS A 314 -9.95 2.13 12.81
CA LYS A 314 -10.12 1.39 14.08
C LYS A 314 -10.12 2.32 15.30
N ASN A 315 -9.69 3.57 15.14
CA ASN A 315 -9.63 4.53 16.23
C ASN A 315 -11.03 4.83 16.77
N LYS A 316 -11.18 4.81 18.10
CA LYS A 316 -12.47 5.03 18.77
C LYS A 316 -13.00 6.45 18.53
N THR A 317 -12.16 7.47 18.67
CA THR A 317 -12.53 8.88 18.47
C THR A 317 -13.04 9.12 17.05
N VAL A 318 -12.38 8.54 16.03
CA VAL A 318 -12.88 8.59 14.65
C VAL A 318 -14.28 7.98 14.54
N ASN A 319 -14.52 6.83 15.17
CA ASN A 319 -15.82 6.17 15.14
C ASN A 319 -16.91 6.89 15.97
N ASP A 320 -16.52 7.67 16.98
CA ASP A 320 -17.43 8.47 17.78
C ASP A 320 -17.92 9.74 17.03
N PHE A 321 -17.22 10.21 16.00
CA PHE A 321 -17.60 11.40 15.24
C PHE A 321 -17.91 11.09 13.76
N PRO A 322 -19.20 11.06 13.37
CA PRO A 322 -19.60 10.72 12.01
C PRO A 322 -18.96 11.60 10.93
N ASP A 323 -18.90 12.93 11.11
CA ASP A 323 -18.32 13.83 10.11
C ASP A 323 -16.80 13.56 9.88
N VAL A 324 -16.07 13.21 10.94
CA VAL A 324 -14.64 12.87 10.87
C VAL A 324 -14.45 11.52 10.17
N LYS A 325 -15.31 10.54 10.49
CA LYS A 325 -15.31 9.22 9.85
C LYS A 325 -15.65 9.31 8.36
N GLU A 326 -16.70 10.04 8.00
CA GLU A 326 -17.14 10.25 6.62
C GLU A 326 -16.05 10.91 5.79
N ARG A 327 -15.34 11.90 6.36
CA ARG A 327 -14.19 12.54 5.72
C ARG A 327 -13.06 11.54 5.42
N LEU A 328 -12.73 10.65 6.37
CA LEU A 328 -11.73 9.61 6.16
C LEU A 328 -12.16 8.56 5.13
N GLN A 329 -13.44 8.18 5.12
CA GLN A 329 -14.00 7.24 4.15
C GLN A 329 -13.98 7.82 2.73
N THR A 330 -14.38 9.08 2.57
CA THR A 330 -14.32 9.80 1.29
C THR A 330 -12.89 9.86 0.75
N PHE A 331 -11.91 10.15 1.62
CA PHE A 331 -10.49 10.10 1.25
C PHE A 331 -10.09 8.71 0.72
N LEU A 332 -10.47 7.65 1.44
CA LEU A 332 -10.14 6.26 1.09
C LEU A 332 -10.75 5.82 -0.24
N GLU A 333 -11.99 6.21 -0.53
CA GLU A 333 -12.65 5.92 -1.80
C GLU A 333 -11.89 6.58 -2.96
N LEU A 334 -11.65 7.89 -2.87
CA LEU A 334 -10.92 8.65 -3.90
C LEU A 334 -9.48 8.13 -4.09
N TYR A 335 -8.82 7.78 -2.99
CA TYR A 335 -7.49 7.21 -3.00
C TYR A 335 -7.48 5.82 -3.69
N SER A 336 -8.45 4.97 -3.39
CA SER A 336 -8.59 3.64 -3.99
C SER A 336 -8.84 3.73 -5.49
N ASP A 337 -9.70 4.65 -5.91
CA ASP A 337 -9.98 4.92 -7.32
C ASP A 337 -8.73 5.39 -8.06
N TYR A 338 -7.96 6.31 -7.45
CA TYR A 338 -6.68 6.75 -7.99
C TYR A 338 -5.67 5.61 -8.14
N LYS A 339 -5.49 4.79 -7.10
CA LYS A 339 -4.58 3.63 -7.13
C LYS A 339 -4.97 2.64 -8.22
N SER A 340 -6.28 2.40 -8.40
CA SER A 340 -6.82 1.56 -9.46
C SER A 340 -6.52 2.12 -10.85
N LEU A 341 -6.72 3.43 -11.04
CA LEU A 341 -6.43 4.12 -12.30
C LEU A 341 -4.94 4.06 -12.66
N PHE A 342 -4.06 4.32 -11.71
CA PHE A 342 -2.61 4.21 -11.92
C PHE A 342 -2.22 2.80 -12.37
N LYS A 343 -2.73 1.76 -11.69
CA LYS A 343 -2.51 0.35 -12.08
C LYS A 343 -3.08 0.02 -13.45
N LYS A 344 -4.27 0.53 -13.78
CA LYS A 344 -4.92 0.33 -15.08
C LYS A 344 -4.05 0.88 -16.22
N GLU A 345 -3.48 2.07 -16.05
CA GLU A 345 -2.60 2.62 -17.07
C GLU A 345 -1.28 1.84 -17.19
N LEU A 346 -0.69 1.37 -16.08
CA LEU A 346 0.47 0.47 -16.15
C LEU A 346 0.15 -0.82 -16.92
N ARG A 347 -1.02 -1.41 -16.68
CA ARG A 347 -1.50 -2.60 -17.38
C ARG A 347 -1.59 -2.38 -18.89
N ARG A 348 -1.98 -1.18 -19.31
CA ARG A 348 -2.11 -0.79 -20.71
C ARG A 348 -0.76 -0.47 -21.36
N LEU A 349 0.07 0.33 -20.69
CA LEU A 349 1.33 0.84 -21.23
C LEU A 349 2.44 -0.21 -21.29
N LEU A 350 2.59 -1.06 -20.28
CA LEU A 350 3.71 -2.02 -20.24
C LEU A 350 3.71 -2.94 -21.49
N PRO A 351 2.57 -3.57 -21.88
CA PRO A 351 2.53 -4.36 -23.11
C PRO A 351 2.72 -3.52 -24.37
N ALA A 352 2.12 -2.33 -24.46
CA ALA A 352 2.24 -1.45 -25.63
C ALA A 352 3.70 -1.03 -25.87
N ILE A 353 4.43 -0.67 -24.81
CA ILE A 353 5.85 -0.32 -24.89
C ILE A 353 6.66 -1.53 -25.34
N ARG A 354 6.47 -2.69 -24.70
CA ARG A 354 7.18 -3.93 -25.01
C ARG A 354 6.93 -4.45 -26.42
N SER A 355 5.76 -4.14 -26.98
CA SER A 355 5.36 -4.45 -28.37
C SER A 355 5.86 -3.42 -29.38
N GLY A 356 6.46 -2.32 -28.91
CA GLY A 356 6.95 -1.23 -29.76
C GLY A 356 5.88 -0.23 -30.20
N GLU A 357 4.62 -0.43 -29.81
CA GLU A 357 3.47 0.42 -30.14
C GLU A 357 3.57 1.81 -29.49
N GLU A 358 4.07 1.86 -28.25
CA GLU A 358 4.24 3.10 -27.50
C GLU A 358 5.69 3.32 -27.03
N ASN A 359 6.05 4.59 -26.81
CA ASN A 359 7.36 4.97 -26.30
C ASN A 359 7.40 4.92 -24.77
N GLU A 360 8.56 4.58 -24.21
CA GLU A 360 8.81 4.64 -22.77
C GLU A 360 8.52 6.01 -22.14
N GLN A 361 8.56 7.09 -22.93
CA GLN A 361 8.18 8.43 -22.53
C GLN A 361 6.74 8.52 -21.99
N GLU A 362 5.81 7.66 -22.42
CA GLU A 362 4.44 7.65 -21.89
C GLU A 362 4.40 7.20 -20.43
N LEU A 363 5.23 6.22 -20.06
CA LEU A 363 5.36 5.81 -18.67
C LEU A 363 6.00 6.92 -17.80
N VAL A 364 6.91 7.70 -18.38
CA VAL A 364 7.46 8.91 -17.72
C VAL A 364 6.36 9.96 -17.52
N ASN A 365 5.46 10.14 -18.48
CA ASN A 365 4.35 11.09 -18.38
C ASN A 365 3.42 10.73 -17.23
N ILE A 366 3.07 9.45 -17.07
CA ILE A 366 2.25 8.97 -15.94
C ILE A 366 2.90 9.27 -14.59
N LEU A 367 4.20 9.04 -14.46
CA LEU A 367 4.92 9.36 -13.22
C LEU A 367 4.92 10.87 -12.95
N LYS A 368 5.03 11.72 -13.98
CA LYS A 368 4.92 13.17 -13.82
C LYS A 368 3.51 13.60 -13.38
N ILE A 369 2.47 13.00 -13.96
CA ILE A 369 1.09 13.23 -13.53
C ILE A 369 0.94 12.86 -12.05
N HIS A 370 1.45 11.70 -11.62
CA HIS A 370 1.45 11.32 -10.21
C HIS A 370 2.20 12.31 -9.31
N GLN A 371 3.36 12.82 -9.74
CA GLN A 371 4.12 13.81 -8.96
C GLN A 371 3.47 15.19 -8.91
N ALA A 372 2.61 15.54 -9.87
CA ALA A 372 1.79 16.75 -9.86
C ALA A 372 0.48 16.57 -9.08
N SER A 373 0.07 15.32 -8.86
CA SER A 373 -1.18 14.94 -8.21
C SER A 373 -1.15 15.29 -6.70
N PRO A 374 -2.27 15.70 -6.08
CA PRO A 374 -2.39 15.71 -4.62
C PRO A 374 -2.26 14.33 -3.95
N PHE A 375 -2.20 13.22 -4.70
CA PHE A 375 -1.81 11.90 -4.19
C PHE A 375 -0.30 11.66 -4.13
N ARG A 376 0.53 12.68 -4.37
CA ARG A 376 1.98 12.56 -4.18
C ARG A 376 2.35 12.39 -2.70
N PRO A 377 3.45 11.70 -2.37
CA PRO A 377 3.78 11.29 -0.99
C PRO A 377 3.79 12.42 0.03
N LYS A 378 4.34 13.58 -0.35
CA LYS A 378 4.44 14.75 0.52
C LYS A 378 3.06 15.22 1.00
N ILE A 379 2.11 15.34 0.07
CA ILE A 379 0.76 15.86 0.38
C ILE A 379 -0.04 14.82 1.16
N LEU A 380 0.04 13.54 0.77
CA LEU A 380 -0.65 12.46 1.51
C LEU A 380 -0.15 12.34 2.95
N LYS A 381 1.17 12.41 3.14
CA LYS A 381 1.77 12.39 4.47
C LYS A 381 1.28 13.58 5.31
N GLN A 382 1.29 14.78 4.74
CA GLN A 382 0.83 15.99 5.43
C GLN A 382 -0.66 15.92 5.78
N TRP A 383 -1.51 15.44 4.86
CA TRP A 383 -2.95 15.28 5.13
C TRP A 383 -3.19 14.28 6.26
N LEU A 384 -2.54 13.10 6.23
CA LEU A 384 -2.66 12.09 7.29
C LEU A 384 -2.13 12.56 8.64
N GLU A 385 -1.02 13.32 8.66
CA GLU A 385 -0.50 13.94 9.88
C GLU A 385 -1.47 14.98 10.44
N SER A 386 -2.02 15.83 9.56
CA SER A 386 -3.02 16.82 9.92
C SER A 386 -4.30 16.17 10.47
N PHE A 387 -4.75 15.08 9.84
CA PHE A 387 -5.93 14.31 10.29
C PHE A 387 -5.67 13.65 11.64
N GLN A 388 -4.48 13.06 11.85
CA GLN A 388 -4.09 12.50 13.14
C GLN A 388 -4.10 13.55 14.25
N ILE A 389 -3.52 14.74 14.01
CA ILE A 389 -3.53 15.85 14.99
C ILE A 389 -4.95 16.24 15.38
N GLU A 390 -5.88 16.29 14.44
CA GLU A 390 -7.29 16.56 14.72
C GLU A 390 -7.90 15.48 15.62
N VAL A 391 -7.69 14.21 15.29
CA VAL A 391 -8.18 13.06 16.06
C VAL A 391 -7.60 13.04 17.47
N ASP A 392 -6.29 13.28 17.63
CA ASP A 392 -5.62 13.29 18.93
C ASP A 392 -6.18 14.42 19.81
N ARG A 393 -6.39 15.61 19.25
CA ARG A 393 -7.02 16.73 19.99
C ARG A 393 -8.45 16.41 20.43
N LEU A 394 -9.24 15.82 19.54
CA LEU A 394 -10.59 15.38 19.90
C LEU A 394 -10.55 14.33 21.01
N HIS A 395 -9.60 13.40 20.93
CA HIS A 395 -9.39 12.39 21.95
C HIS A 395 -9.06 13.02 23.31
N ASP A 396 -8.13 13.97 23.34
CA ASP A 396 -7.72 14.68 24.57
C ASP A 396 -8.91 15.43 25.20
N TYR A 397 -9.63 16.22 24.40
CA TYR A 397 -10.79 16.97 24.89
C TYR A 397 -11.92 16.07 25.39
N ILE A 398 -12.18 14.94 24.72
CA ILE A 398 -13.14 13.95 25.23
C ILE A 398 -12.61 13.34 26.52
N GLY A 399 -11.33 12.96 26.58
CA GLY A 399 -10.71 12.38 27.76
C GLY A 399 -10.91 13.27 28.99
N GLU A 400 -10.65 14.57 28.84
CA GLU A 400 -10.85 15.57 29.91
C GLU A 400 -12.30 15.71 30.40
N LEU A 401 -13.27 15.51 29.51
CA LEU A 401 -14.71 15.69 29.79
C LEU A 401 -15.44 14.38 30.11
N SER A 402 -14.83 13.23 29.82
CA SER A 402 -15.45 11.89 29.88
C SER A 402 -15.89 11.47 31.29
N SER A 403 -15.25 12.01 32.33
CA SER A 403 -15.60 11.76 33.73
C SER A 403 -16.88 12.48 34.17
N ILE A 404 -17.37 13.45 33.39
CA ILE A 404 -18.42 14.38 33.81
C ILE A 404 -19.64 14.34 32.87
N THR A 405 -19.47 13.90 31.63
CA THR A 405 -20.53 13.96 30.62
C THR A 405 -20.45 12.82 29.62
N SER A 406 -21.58 12.49 28.99
CA SER A 406 -21.66 11.53 27.90
C SER A 406 -21.55 12.19 26.53
N THR A 407 -20.72 11.64 25.65
CA THR A 407 -20.65 12.03 24.23
C THR A 407 -21.91 11.58 23.49
N VAL A 408 -22.53 12.51 22.77
CA VAL A 408 -23.72 12.30 21.94
C VAL A 408 -23.28 12.40 20.48
N THR A 409 -23.08 11.23 19.90
CA THR A 409 -22.43 11.06 18.60
C THR A 409 -23.38 11.21 17.40
N SER A 410 -24.71 11.17 17.63
CA SER A 410 -25.71 11.31 16.56
C SER A 410 -26.73 12.43 16.83
N SER A 411 -27.15 13.11 15.76
CA SER A 411 -28.16 14.16 15.80
C SER A 411 -29.52 13.64 16.32
N GLU A 412 -29.88 12.40 15.98
CA GLU A 412 -31.10 11.73 16.48
C GLU A 412 -31.07 11.56 18.00
N ARG A 413 -29.93 11.10 18.54
CA ARG A 413 -29.75 10.93 19.99
C ARG A 413 -29.75 12.28 20.70
N PHE A 414 -29.17 13.31 20.08
CA PHE A 414 -29.20 14.67 20.59
C PHE A 414 -30.64 15.20 20.65
N THR A 415 -31.42 15.04 19.58
CA THR A 415 -32.83 15.44 19.52
C THR A 415 -33.69 14.67 20.53
N SER A 416 -33.43 13.36 20.69
CA SER A 416 -34.07 12.53 21.70
C SER A 416 -33.78 13.02 23.11
N ILE A 417 -32.53 13.42 23.40
CA ILE A 417 -32.14 14.00 24.70
C ILE A 417 -32.89 15.31 24.97
N LEU A 418 -32.96 16.20 23.98
CA LEU A 418 -33.69 17.46 24.10
C LEU A 418 -35.18 17.24 24.37
N SER A 419 -35.77 16.19 23.79
CA SER A 419 -37.22 15.91 23.86
C SER A 419 -37.66 15.13 25.11
N LYS A 420 -36.75 14.80 26.04
CA LYS A 420 -37.09 14.06 27.26
C LYS A 420 -37.90 14.95 28.22
N SER A 421 -39.10 14.49 28.61
CA SER A 421 -39.96 15.19 29.57
C SER A 421 -39.35 15.37 30.96
N THR A 422 -38.30 14.62 31.29
CA THR A 422 -37.58 14.70 32.57
C THR A 422 -36.40 15.67 32.55
N VAL A 423 -36.17 16.38 31.43
CA VAL A 423 -35.01 17.25 31.22
C VAL A 423 -35.49 18.65 30.90
N ASP A 424 -35.25 19.58 31.82
CA ASP A 424 -35.64 20.98 31.63
C ASP A 424 -34.55 21.78 30.90
N THR A 425 -33.28 21.45 31.18
CA THR A 425 -32.12 22.18 30.66
C THR A 425 -31.06 21.22 30.14
N VAL A 426 -30.52 21.51 28.95
CA VAL A 426 -29.36 20.82 28.39
C VAL A 426 -28.25 21.82 28.15
N ILE A 427 -27.09 21.60 28.74
CA ILE A 427 -25.87 22.35 28.43
C ILE A 427 -25.00 21.47 27.53
N CYS A 428 -24.75 21.95 26.32
CA CYS A 428 -24.06 21.21 25.28
C CYS A 428 -22.71 21.86 24.98
N PHE A 429 -21.64 21.08 25.13
CA PHE A 429 -20.35 21.40 24.54
C PHE A 429 -20.36 20.95 23.08
N SER A 430 -20.43 21.91 22.17
CA SER A 430 -20.56 21.65 20.73
C SER A 430 -19.21 21.82 20.04
N PHE A 431 -18.73 20.79 19.34
CA PHE A 431 -17.70 20.96 18.31
C PHE A 431 -18.34 21.56 17.06
N THR A 432 -17.80 22.68 16.59
CA THR A 432 -18.46 23.54 15.58
C THR A 432 -17.81 23.49 14.20
N SER A 433 -16.56 23.01 14.12
CA SER A 433 -15.75 23.02 12.89
C SER A 433 -15.49 21.64 12.28
N LEU A 434 -16.08 20.57 12.81
CA LEU A 434 -15.82 19.21 12.30
C LEU A 434 -16.37 18.96 10.89
N LYS A 435 -17.41 19.69 10.51
CA LYS A 435 -18.08 19.61 9.20
C LYS A 435 -17.47 20.57 8.16
N ASP A 436 -16.45 21.35 8.52
CA ASP A 436 -15.80 22.27 7.59
C ASP A 436 -15.25 21.48 6.39
N GLU A 437 -15.41 22.04 5.18
CA GLU A 437 -14.92 21.41 3.95
C GLU A 437 -13.41 21.21 4.01
N ASP A 438 -12.94 20.05 3.54
CA ASP A 438 -11.51 19.75 3.44
C ASP A 438 -10.99 20.21 2.07
N PRO A 439 -10.14 21.27 2.00
CA PRO A 439 -9.68 21.80 0.72
C PRO A 439 -8.85 20.80 -0.10
N ILE A 440 -8.16 19.88 0.58
CA ILE A 440 -7.37 18.84 -0.10
C ILE A 440 -8.34 17.85 -0.73
N LEU A 441 -9.34 17.36 0.01
CA LEU A 441 -10.34 16.43 -0.56
C LEU A 441 -11.12 17.05 -1.71
N ALA A 442 -11.51 18.33 -1.60
CA ALA A 442 -12.21 19.04 -2.67
C ALA A 442 -11.37 19.13 -3.97
N SER A 443 -10.04 19.12 -3.87
CA SER A 443 -9.14 19.15 -5.03
C SER A 443 -8.92 17.78 -5.69
N LEU A 444 -9.13 16.67 -4.97
CA LEU A 444 -8.80 15.31 -5.44
C LEU A 444 -9.56 14.87 -6.71
N PRO A 445 -10.85 15.20 -6.93
CA PRO A 445 -11.56 14.74 -8.13
C PRO A 445 -10.98 15.28 -9.45
N THR A 446 -10.28 16.43 -9.43
CA THR A 446 -9.72 17.05 -10.64
C THR A 446 -8.58 16.26 -11.29
N ILE A 447 -8.05 15.24 -10.59
CA ILE A 447 -7.00 14.34 -11.08
C ILE A 447 -7.50 13.35 -12.12
N PHE A 448 -8.76 12.92 -12.02
CA PHE A 448 -9.30 11.90 -12.90
C PHE A 448 -9.36 12.44 -14.34
N ASP A 449 -9.71 13.71 -14.47
CA ASP A 449 -9.62 14.48 -15.72
C ASP A 449 -8.20 14.51 -16.33
N ASP A 450 -7.16 14.65 -15.50
CA ASP A 450 -5.78 14.75 -15.98
C ASP A 450 -5.27 13.41 -16.54
N PHE A 451 -5.75 12.28 -16.01
CA PHE A 451 -5.49 10.95 -16.58
C PHE A 451 -6.25 10.71 -17.89
N GLU A 452 -7.50 11.15 -17.99
CA GLU A 452 -8.29 11.03 -19.23
C GLU A 452 -7.72 11.88 -20.37
N LYS A 453 -7.24 13.08 -20.04
CA LYS A 453 -6.77 14.06 -21.03
C LYS A 453 -5.29 13.91 -21.39
N LEU A 454 -4.51 13.16 -20.60
CA LEU A 454 -3.05 12.96 -20.77
C LEU A 454 -2.36 14.26 -21.25
N PRO A 455 -2.45 15.35 -20.45
CA PRO A 455 -2.07 16.67 -20.91
C PRO A 455 -0.60 16.70 -21.33
N SER A 456 -0.32 17.30 -22.48
CA SER A 456 1.05 17.40 -23.04
C SER A 456 2.04 18.09 -22.10
N GLN A 457 1.53 18.86 -21.13
CA GLN A 457 2.27 19.38 -19.98
C GLN A 457 1.45 19.14 -18.69
N PRO A 458 1.93 18.29 -17.77
CA PRO A 458 1.34 18.16 -16.43
C PRO A 458 1.39 19.50 -15.69
N LYS A 459 0.33 19.82 -14.94
CA LYS A 459 0.28 21.03 -14.09
C LYS A 459 1.49 21.05 -13.15
N THR A 460 2.04 22.24 -12.89
CA THR A 460 3.11 22.38 -11.89
C THR A 460 2.57 21.99 -10.51
N PRO A 461 3.30 21.16 -9.73
CA PRO A 461 2.88 20.82 -8.39
C PRO A 461 2.76 22.10 -7.56
N THR A 462 1.57 22.38 -7.03
CA THR A 462 1.37 23.50 -6.11
C THR A 462 1.57 22.98 -4.69
N ASP A 463 2.50 23.60 -3.95
CA ASP A 463 2.83 23.22 -2.57
C ASP A 463 1.94 23.96 -1.54
N GLN A 464 1.10 24.90 -1.98
CA GLN A 464 0.15 25.60 -1.13
C GLN A 464 -1.05 24.71 -0.82
N ILE A 465 -1.07 24.20 0.41
CA ILE A 465 -2.31 23.81 1.09
C ILE A 465 -2.76 25.09 1.80
N ASP A 466 -3.58 25.91 1.14
CA ASP A 466 -4.08 27.15 1.74
C ASP A 466 -5.03 26.84 2.92
N GLY A 467 -4.82 27.53 4.05
CA GLY A 467 -5.71 27.53 5.22
C GLY A 467 -5.12 26.89 6.48
N LEU A 468 -4.96 27.69 7.55
CA LEU A 468 -4.81 27.18 8.92
C LEU A 468 -6.12 26.46 9.30
N ARG A 469 -6.11 25.13 9.26
CA ARG A 469 -7.23 24.33 9.78
C ARG A 469 -7.50 24.70 11.24
N TRP A 470 -8.74 24.57 11.68
CA TRP A 470 -9.17 25.00 13.02
C TRP A 470 -8.30 24.43 14.14
N PHE A 471 -7.86 23.17 14.00
CA PHE A 471 -7.00 22.45 14.95
C PHE A 471 -5.50 22.79 14.88
N ASN A 472 -5.08 23.62 13.93
CA ASN A 472 -3.73 24.16 13.83
C ASN A 472 -3.66 25.67 14.10
N ASN A 473 -4.81 26.31 14.35
CA ASN A 473 -4.89 27.74 14.63
C ASN A 473 -4.76 28.01 16.15
N PRO A 474 -3.69 28.69 16.60
CA PRO A 474 -3.46 28.93 18.03
C PRO A 474 -4.58 29.72 18.74
N GLU A 475 -5.25 30.62 18.03
CA GLU A 475 -6.35 31.43 18.59
C GLU A 475 -7.60 30.58 18.83
N ILE A 476 -7.94 29.71 17.87
CA ILE A 476 -9.04 28.75 18.00
C ILE A 476 -8.74 27.76 19.12
N ILE A 477 -7.53 27.20 19.17
CA ILE A 477 -7.12 26.26 20.23
C ILE A 477 -7.22 26.93 21.61
N ARG A 478 -6.79 28.19 21.75
CA ARG A 478 -6.90 28.93 23.02
C ARG A 478 -8.37 29.11 23.43
N SER A 479 -9.25 29.44 22.48
CA SER A 479 -10.69 29.54 22.71
C SER A 479 -11.28 28.19 23.14
N MET A 480 -10.93 27.10 22.47
CA MET A 480 -11.38 25.75 22.82
C MET A 480 -10.95 25.35 24.24
N ASN A 481 -9.69 25.57 24.61
CA ASN A 481 -9.20 25.27 25.96
C ASN A 481 -9.96 26.06 27.02
N LYS A 482 -10.27 27.34 26.75
CA LYS A 482 -11.12 28.16 27.63
C LYS A 482 -12.52 27.57 27.77
N ASN A 483 -13.15 27.17 26.67
CA ASN A 483 -14.48 26.57 26.68
C ASN A 483 -14.51 25.23 27.42
N VAL A 484 -13.48 24.39 27.28
CA VAL A 484 -13.36 23.13 28.03
C VAL A 484 -13.31 23.40 29.52
N LEU A 485 -12.47 24.34 29.97
CA LEU A 485 -12.36 24.71 31.38
C LEU A 485 -13.68 25.27 31.92
N LEU A 486 -14.33 26.18 31.18
CA LEU A 486 -15.63 26.74 31.57
C LEU A 486 -16.69 25.64 31.67
N PHE A 487 -16.82 24.81 30.64
CA PHE A 487 -17.81 23.74 30.64
C PHE A 487 -17.58 22.75 31.78
N LYS A 488 -16.34 22.31 31.99
CA LYS A 488 -15.95 21.41 33.09
C LYS A 488 -16.34 21.97 34.45
N ASN A 489 -15.91 23.19 34.75
CA ASN A 489 -16.20 23.87 36.01
C ASN A 489 -17.71 24.05 36.22
N PHE A 490 -18.46 24.35 35.15
CA PHE A 490 -19.92 24.48 35.22
C PHE A 490 -20.59 23.16 35.54
N CYS A 491 -20.19 22.09 34.85
CA CYS A 491 -20.71 20.75 35.07
C CYS A 491 -20.47 20.31 36.52
N GLU A 492 -19.24 20.44 37.02
CA GLU A 492 -18.85 20.11 38.40
C GLU A 492 -19.69 20.87 39.44
N ALA A 493 -19.92 22.16 39.22
CA ALA A 493 -20.74 22.97 40.12
C ALA A 493 -22.24 22.62 40.11
N ASN A 494 -22.71 21.87 39.10
CA ASN A 494 -24.13 21.62 38.85
C ASN A 494 -24.50 20.13 38.74
N GLN A 495 -23.61 19.20 39.13
CA GLN A 495 -23.84 17.75 39.03
C GLN A 495 -25.09 17.26 39.77
N ASN A 496 -25.51 17.96 40.82
CA ASN A 496 -26.64 17.55 41.67
C ASN A 496 -28.01 18.10 41.20
N LYS A 497 -28.10 18.75 40.04
CA LYS A 497 -29.37 19.28 39.51
C LYS A 497 -30.13 18.19 38.74
N PRO A 498 -31.31 17.73 39.22
CA PRO A 498 -31.97 16.54 38.69
C PRO A 498 -32.50 16.68 37.25
N ASN A 499 -32.78 17.91 36.79
CA ASN A 499 -33.38 18.18 35.48
C ASN A 499 -32.40 18.83 34.48
N THR A 500 -31.10 18.85 34.81
CA THR A 500 -30.06 19.41 33.94
C THR A 500 -29.17 18.29 33.39
N MET A 501 -28.97 18.24 32.08
CA MET A 501 -28.03 17.33 31.45
C MET A 501 -26.86 18.05 30.78
N PHE A 502 -25.69 17.42 30.85
CA PHE A 502 -24.46 17.85 30.21
C PHE A 502 -24.10 16.88 29.10
N VAL A 503 -23.87 17.40 27.90
CA VAL A 503 -23.60 16.57 26.72
C VAL A 503 -22.53 17.19 25.84
N ILE A 504 -21.81 16.33 25.12
CA ILE A 504 -20.90 16.72 24.03
C ILE A 504 -21.56 16.35 22.72
N ALA A 505 -21.58 17.25 21.74
CA ALA A 505 -22.15 16.98 20.41
C ALA A 505 -21.36 17.69 19.30
N THR A 506 -21.63 17.32 18.05
CA THR A 506 -21.17 18.08 16.88
C THR A 506 -22.31 18.93 16.37
N ILE A 507 -22.17 20.25 16.41
CA ILE A 507 -23.18 21.17 15.87
C ILE A 507 -22.45 22.31 15.15
N PRO A 508 -22.56 22.39 13.82
CA PRO A 508 -21.86 23.43 13.05
C PRO A 508 -22.21 24.84 13.54
N ASP A 509 -21.21 25.71 13.61
CA ASP A 509 -21.38 27.15 13.82
C ASP A 509 -20.14 27.92 13.34
N PRO A 510 -20.19 28.46 12.11
CA PRO A 510 -19.09 29.23 11.54
C PRO A 510 -18.74 30.50 12.33
N SER A 511 -19.65 31.01 13.16
CA SER A 511 -19.43 32.22 13.95
C SER A 511 -18.54 31.97 15.17
N ASN A 512 -18.47 30.71 15.64
CA ASN A 512 -17.69 30.28 16.79
C ASN A 512 -16.82 29.07 16.40
N PRO A 513 -15.70 29.27 15.69
CA PRO A 513 -14.87 28.17 15.19
C PRO A 513 -14.22 27.36 16.33
N GLY A 514 -14.07 26.05 16.12
CA GLY A 514 -13.58 25.10 17.10
C GLY A 514 -14.68 24.55 18.00
N THR A 515 -15.09 25.31 19.02
CA THR A 515 -16.13 24.90 19.98
C THR A 515 -17.01 26.05 20.45
N SER A 516 -18.22 25.69 20.90
CA SER A 516 -19.15 26.59 21.62
C SER A 516 -19.83 25.85 22.76
N ILE A 517 -20.22 26.58 23.81
CA ILE A 517 -21.08 26.06 24.87
C ILE A 517 -22.49 26.60 24.61
N ARG A 518 -23.48 25.71 24.53
CA ARG A 518 -24.86 26.06 24.20
C ARG A 518 -25.81 25.64 25.30
N ARG A 519 -26.83 26.45 25.57
CA ARG A 519 -27.90 26.14 26.52
C ARG A 519 -29.22 25.97 25.78
N TYR A 520 -29.86 24.85 26.05
CA TYR A 520 -31.21 24.54 25.60
C TYR A 520 -32.14 24.44 26.78
N GLU A 521 -33.36 24.96 26.63
CA GLU A 521 -34.44 24.83 27.59
C GLU A 521 -35.70 24.39 26.87
N LYS A 522 -36.40 23.39 27.43
CA LYS A 522 -37.67 22.89 26.85
C LYS A 522 -37.58 22.63 25.33
N CYS A 523 -36.49 22.00 24.90
CA CYS A 523 -36.17 21.68 23.49
C CYS A 523 -35.71 22.85 22.60
N GLU A 524 -35.67 24.09 23.09
CA GLU A 524 -35.27 25.25 22.29
C GLU A 524 -33.88 25.77 22.69
N MET A 525 -33.10 26.23 21.73
CA MET A 525 -31.81 26.88 22.01
C MET A 525 -32.07 28.29 22.56
N VAL A 526 -31.66 28.52 23.80
CA VAL A 526 -31.84 29.81 24.48
C VAL A 526 -30.56 30.64 24.42
N ASP A 527 -29.39 29.98 24.39
CA ASP A 527 -28.09 30.65 24.28
C ASP A 527 -27.12 29.82 23.44
N GLY A 528 -26.59 30.41 22.36
CA GLY A 528 -25.63 29.80 21.44
C GLY A 528 -24.16 30.04 21.84
N SER A 529 -23.89 30.90 22.82
CA SER A 529 -22.54 31.22 23.31
C SER A 529 -22.59 31.43 24.82
N PHE A 530 -23.04 30.39 25.51
CA PHE A 530 -23.27 30.40 26.95
C PHE A 530 -21.96 30.61 27.72
N HIS A 531 -21.86 31.77 28.36
CA HIS A 531 -20.79 32.12 29.28
C HIS A 531 -21.37 32.36 30.67
N TYR A 532 -20.70 31.85 31.70
CA TYR A 532 -21.04 32.15 33.09
C TYR A 532 -19.82 32.71 33.81
N ILE A 533 -20.06 33.63 34.74
CA ILE A 533 -19.02 34.21 35.60
C ILE A 533 -19.05 33.50 36.95
N ILE A 534 -17.90 32.97 37.37
CA ILE A 534 -17.69 32.53 38.75
C ILE A 534 -17.41 33.79 39.57
N THR A 535 -18.44 34.36 40.17
CA THR A 535 -18.25 35.40 41.19
C THR A 535 -17.77 34.75 42.48
N LEU A 536 -16.73 35.32 43.12
CA LEU A 536 -16.07 34.87 44.37
C LEU A 536 -17.02 34.70 45.58
N THR A 537 -18.33 34.89 45.41
CA THR A 537 -19.39 34.76 46.40
C THR A 537 -20.33 33.56 46.15
N GLY A 538 -20.05 32.70 45.17
CA GLY A 538 -20.87 31.49 44.91
C GLY A 538 -22.27 31.80 44.36
N THR A 539 -22.51 33.01 43.86
CA THR A 539 -23.76 33.39 43.19
C THR A 539 -23.51 33.57 41.69
N TYR A 540 -24.44 33.06 40.86
CA TYR A 540 -24.33 33.05 39.40
C TYR A 540 -25.01 34.30 38.80
N THR A 541 -24.35 34.97 37.85
CA THR A 541 -24.98 36.02 37.03
C THR A 541 -24.77 35.74 35.54
N HIS A 542 -25.86 35.88 34.77
CA HIS A 542 -25.94 35.68 33.32
C HIS A 542 -25.59 36.99 32.60
N ILE A 543 -24.80 36.94 31.53
CA ILE A 543 -24.55 38.10 30.66
C ILE A 543 -24.99 37.75 29.24
N HIS A 544 -25.97 38.50 28.72
CA HIS A 544 -26.29 38.50 27.29
C HIS A 544 -25.30 39.41 26.56
N THR A 545 -24.53 38.86 25.62
CA THR A 545 -23.84 39.69 24.61
C THR A 545 -24.69 39.71 23.34
N GLN A 546 -25.47 40.77 23.16
CA GLN A 546 -25.98 41.19 21.85
C GLN A 546 -25.17 42.43 21.42
N GLU A 547 -24.21 42.26 20.51
CA GLU A 547 -23.64 43.40 19.79
C GLU A 547 -24.51 43.70 18.56
N HIS A 548 -25.32 44.76 18.66
CA HIS A 548 -25.86 45.45 17.50
C HIS A 548 -25.09 46.76 17.32
N ILE A 549 -24.11 46.76 16.42
CA ILE A 549 -23.52 48.00 15.92
C ILE A 549 -24.49 48.59 14.89
N SER A 550 -25.27 49.59 15.30
CA SER A 550 -25.97 50.49 14.38
C SER A 550 -25.16 51.78 14.25
N ILE A 551 -24.57 51.98 13.06
CA ILE A 551 -23.99 53.26 12.66
C ILE A 551 -25.14 54.17 12.26
N GLY A 552 -25.61 54.97 13.21
CA GLY A 552 -26.52 56.09 12.98
C GLY A 552 -25.71 57.37 12.91
N GLY A 553 -25.47 57.86 11.69
CA GLY A 553 -24.94 59.21 11.49
C GLY A 553 -26.02 60.24 11.82
N ASP A 554 -25.63 61.30 12.52
CA ASP A 554 -26.36 62.55 12.44
C ASP A 554 -25.40 63.74 12.38
N LYS A 555 -25.59 64.53 11.33
CA LYS A 555 -24.95 65.82 11.11
C LYS A 555 -25.81 66.86 11.82
N THR A 556 -25.22 67.64 12.70
CA THR A 556 -25.68 69.02 12.90
C THR A 556 -24.51 69.97 13.18
N SER A 557 -24.70 71.17 12.66
CA SER A 557 -23.75 72.22 12.28
C SER A 557 -23.17 73.07 13.42
N CYS A 558 -21.92 73.50 13.18
CA CYS A 558 -21.32 74.85 13.29
C CYS A 558 -21.67 75.87 14.40
N GLN A 559 -20.61 76.67 14.68
CA GLN A 559 -20.46 77.96 15.39
C GLN A 559 -20.08 77.82 16.87
N ASP A 560 -18.95 78.35 17.38
CA ASP A 560 -17.88 79.23 16.89
C ASP A 560 -16.50 78.76 17.40
#